data_AF-A0A936TLQ0-F1
#
_entry.id   AF-A0A936TLQ0-F1
#
_cell.length_a   1.000
_cell.length_b   1.000
_cell.length_c   1.000
_cell.angle_alpha   90.00
_cell.angle_beta   90.00
_cell.angle_gamma   90.00
#
_symmetry.space_group_name_H-M   'P 1'
#
loop_
_entity.id
_entity.type
_entity.pdbx_description
1 polymer ?
#
loop_
_entity_poly.entity_id
_entity_poly.type
_entity_poly.pdbx_seq_one_letter_code
_entity_poly.pdbx_strand_id
1 'polypeptide(L)' 'MERPQRRQRLAHIRGRMLYLLGEKQLVGLAEANPKAYVEKGRFPINDRGWDSWAHPVVIGGKLYIRNQNELACYDVKAK' A
#
# COMPACT_ATOMS: atom_id res chain seq x y z
N MET A 1 2.07 16.91 -20.87
CA MET A 1 1.42 15.70 -21.39
C MET A 1 1.02 14.85 -20.20
N GLU A 2 -0.22 14.99 -19.74
CA GLU A 2 -0.74 14.22 -18.60
C GLU A 2 -0.90 12.77 -19.04
N ARG A 3 -0.25 11.83 -18.35
CA ARG A 3 -0.32 10.42 -18.69
C ARG A 3 -1.68 9.88 -18.23
N PRO A 4 -2.40 9.12 -19.08
CA PRO A 4 -3.68 8.55 -18.69
C PRO A 4 -3.47 7.57 -17.53
N GLN A 5 -3.91 7.96 -16.34
CA GLN A 5 -3.81 7.18 -15.12
C GLN A 5 -4.80 6.00 -15.18
N ARG A 6 -4.29 4.78 -15.28
CA ARG A 6 -5.11 3.57 -15.07
C ARG A 6 -5.34 3.43 -13.56
N ARG A 7 -6.55 3.75 -13.11
CA ARG A 7 -6.99 3.54 -11.72
C ARG A 7 -6.89 2.06 -11.35
N GLN A 8 -5.83 1.66 -10.66
CA GLN A 8 -5.71 0.36 -10.05
C GLN A 8 -5.47 0.54 -8.55
N ARG A 9 -6.27 -0.16 -7.74
CA ARG A 9 -6.15 -0.17 -6.28
C ARG A 9 -5.87 -1.60 -5.87
N LEU A 10 -4.76 -1.82 -5.18
CA LEU A 10 -4.37 -3.13 -4.68
C LEU A 10 -4.52 -3.14 -3.17
N ALA A 11 -5.13 -4.21 -2.66
CA ALA A 11 -5.42 -4.37 -1.24
C ALA A 11 -4.92 -5.72 -0.75
N HIS A 12 -4.24 -5.72 0.40
CA HIS A 12 -3.88 -6.94 1.13
C HIS A 12 -4.52 -6.92 2.52
N ILE A 13 -4.98 -8.07 3.00
CA ILE A 13 -5.61 -8.23 4.31
C ILE A 13 -4.68 -9.04 5.22
N ARG A 14 -4.39 -8.50 6.41
CA ARG A 14 -3.81 -9.26 7.52
C ARG A 14 -4.59 -8.98 8.80
N GLY A 15 -5.27 -10.00 9.32
CA GLY A 15 -6.13 -9.84 10.49
C GLY A 15 -7.26 -8.84 10.22
N ARG A 16 -7.33 -7.76 11.01
CA ARG A 16 -8.31 -6.67 10.84
C ARG A 16 -7.76 -5.44 10.09
N MET A 17 -6.62 -5.56 9.40
CA MET A 17 -5.98 -4.42 8.73
C MET A 17 -5.92 -4.64 7.22
N LEU A 18 -6.32 -3.61 6.49
CA LEU A 18 -6.20 -3.42 5.05
C LEU A 18 -4.96 -2.57 4.75
N TYR A 19 -4.15 -3.04 3.81
CA TYR A 19 -3.01 -2.31 3.28
C TYR A 19 -3.31 -1.97 1.83
N LEU A 20 -3.50 -0.69 1.55
CA LEU A 20 -3.99 -0.17 0.29
C LEU A 20 -2.87 0.57 -0.44
N LEU A 21 -2.38 0.03 -1.54
CA LEU A 21 -1.46 0.75 -2.42
C LEU A 21 -2.28 1.56 -3.43
N GLY A 22 -2.23 2.88 -3.27
CA GLY A 22 -2.89 3.85 -4.14
C GLY A 22 -1.92 4.52 -5.11
N GLU A 23 -2.46 5.44 -5.92
CA GLU A 23 -1.70 6.24 -6.87
C GLU A 23 -0.72 7.18 -6.15
N LYS A 24 0.32 7.65 -6.86
CA LYS A 24 1.36 8.52 -6.31
C LYS A 24 2.15 7.88 -5.17
N GLN A 25 2.33 6.57 -5.22
CA GLN A 25 3.17 5.84 -4.27
C GLN A 25 2.72 5.99 -2.81
N LEU A 26 1.40 6.07 -2.56
CA LEU A 26 0.86 6.18 -1.22
C LEU A 26 0.28 4.85 -0.75
N VAL A 27 0.72 4.42 0.43
CA VAL A 27 0.17 3.26 1.13
C VAL A 27 -0.74 3.74 2.25
N GLY A 28 -2.02 3.37 2.19
CA GLY A 28 -2.98 3.53 3.27
C GLY A 28 -3.07 2.28 4.15
N LEU A 29 -3.18 2.48 5.46
CA LEU A 29 -3.59 1.44 6.41
C LEU A 29 -5.01 1.75 6.86
N ALA A 30 -5.91 0.80 6.70
CA ALA A 30 -7.30 0.95 7.15
C ALA A 30 -7.77 -0.29 7.91
N GLU A 31 -8.78 -0.14 8.75
CA GLU A 31 -9.43 -1.26 9.39
C GLU A 31 -10.30 -2.03 8.37
N ALA A 32 -10.26 -3.36 8.42
CA ALA A 32 -11.16 -4.23 7.68
C ALA A 32 -12.55 -4.19 8.36
N ASN A 33 -13.28 -3.10 8.13
CA ASN A 33 -14.59 -2.85 8.72
C ASN A 33 -15.66 -2.79 7.61
N PRO A 34 -16.67 -3.69 7.62
CA PRO A 34 -17.70 -3.70 6.59
C PRO A 34 -18.69 -2.53 6.68
N LYS A 35 -18.72 -1.79 7.79
CA LYS A 35 -19.66 -0.67 8.02
C LYS A 35 -19.14 0.66 7.50
N ALA A 36 -17.82 0.88 7.57
CA ALA A 36 -17.22 2.16 7.22
C ALA A 36 -15.73 2.02 6.91
N TYR A 37 -15.21 2.93 6.10
CA TYR A 37 -13.78 3.13 5.92
C TYR A 37 -13.19 3.81 7.16
N VAL A 38 -12.25 3.14 7.84
CA VAL A 38 -11.57 3.67 9.02
C VAL A 38 -10.06 3.66 8.76
N GLU A 39 -9.53 4.79 8.29
CA GLU A 39 -8.09 4.94 8.05
C GLU A 39 -7.34 5.05 9.38
N LYS A 40 -6.28 4.25 9.54
CA LYS A 40 -5.40 4.25 10.71
C LYS A 40 -4.08 4.99 10.44
N GLY A 41 -3.72 5.17 9.19
CA GLY A 41 -2.56 5.95 8.78
C GLY A 41 -2.28 5.83 7.30
N ARG A 42 -1.34 6.64 6.82
CA ARG A 42 -0.82 6.59 5.45
C ARG A 42 0.65 6.97 5.44
N PHE A 43 1.39 6.45 4.47
CA PHE A 43 2.78 6.81 4.26
C PHE A 43 3.17 6.69 2.78
N PRO A 44 4.14 7.50 2.32
CA PRO A 44 4.66 7.38 0.96
C PRO A 44 5.67 6.24 0.86
N ILE A 45 5.75 5.63 -0.31
CA ILE A 45 6.85 4.76 -0.73
C ILE A 45 7.76 5.50 -1.71
N ASN A 46 8.96 4.95 -1.95
CA ASN A 46 9.93 5.59 -2.82
C ASN A 46 9.36 5.78 -4.22
N ASP A 47 9.41 7.00 -4.75
CA ASP A 47 9.09 7.24 -6.15
C ASP A 47 10.27 6.82 -7.02
N ARG A 48 9.96 6.09 -8.09
CA ARG A 48 10.89 5.52 -9.05
C ARG A 48 10.48 5.87 -10.49
N GLY A 49 9.61 6.87 -10.65
CA GLY A 49 9.19 7.43 -11.93
C GLY A 49 7.98 6.74 -12.58
N TRP A 50 7.58 5.57 -12.08
CA TRP A 50 6.36 4.88 -12.47
C TRP A 50 5.60 4.45 -11.22
N ASP A 51 4.27 4.43 -11.28
CA ASP A 51 3.46 3.93 -10.16
C ASP A 51 3.77 2.45 -9.89
N SER A 52 3.87 2.10 -8.61
CA SER A 52 3.99 0.71 -8.20
C SER A 52 2.63 0.04 -8.31
N TRP A 53 2.54 -0.98 -9.15
CA TRP A 53 1.33 -1.82 -9.30
C TRP A 53 1.55 -3.23 -8.78
N ALA A 54 2.52 -3.43 -7.87
CA ALA A 54 2.72 -4.73 -7.25
C ALA A 54 1.72 -4.95 -6.13
N HIS A 55 1.22 -6.18 -6.02
CA HIS A 55 0.37 -6.56 -4.89
C HIS A 55 1.21 -6.49 -3.59
N PRO A 56 0.79 -5.71 -2.58
CA PRO A 56 1.48 -5.66 -1.30
C PRO A 56 1.38 -7.01 -0.58
N VAL A 57 2.44 -7.40 0.13
CA VAL A 57 2.44 -8.63 0.96
C VAL A 57 2.84 -8.27 2.38
N VAL A 58 2.08 -8.74 3.37
CA VAL A 58 2.39 -8.49 4.80
C VAL A 58 2.67 -9.80 5.52
N ILE A 59 3.87 -9.91 6.10
CA ILE A 59 4.27 -11.06 6.92
C ILE A 59 5.15 -10.62 8.08
N GLY A 60 4.97 -11.22 9.26
CA GLY A 60 5.80 -10.90 10.44
C GLY A 60 5.73 -9.44 10.92
N GLY A 61 4.71 -8.68 10.53
CA GLY A 61 4.61 -7.24 10.80
C GLY A 61 5.42 -6.35 9.86
N LYS A 62 5.90 -6.91 8.75
CA LYS A 62 6.59 -6.18 7.68
C LYS A 62 5.74 -6.19 6.42
N LEU A 63 5.63 -5.04 5.78
CA LEU A 63 4.98 -4.86 4.49
C LEU A 63 6.05 -4.83 3.40
N TYR A 64 5.90 -5.70 2.42
CA TYR A 64 6.77 -5.82 1.26
C TYR A 64 6.06 -5.28 0.03
N ILE A 65 6.71 -4.36 -0.68
CA ILE A 65 6.22 -3.78 -1.93
C ILE A 65 7.33 -3.84 -2.96
N ARG A 66 7.07 -4.54 -4.07
CA ARG A 66 7.95 -4.49 -5.24
C ARG A 66 7.68 -3.19 -5.98
N ASN A 67 8.71 -2.38 -6.21
CA ASN A 67 8.63 -1.16 -7.00
C ASN A 67 9.73 -1.19 -8.07
N GLN A 68 9.34 -1.45 -9.32
CA GLN A 68 10.23 -1.74 -10.46
C GLN A 68 11.37 -2.72 -10.10
N ASN A 69 12.59 -2.21 -9.86
CA ASN A 69 13.83 -2.93 -9.58
C ASN A 69 14.19 -2.96 -8.08
N GLU A 70 13.29 -2.52 -7.21
CA GLU A 70 13.43 -2.52 -5.75
C GLU A 70 12.36 -3.39 -5.10
N LEU A 71 12.74 -4.06 -4.01
CA LEU A 71 11.80 -4.61 -3.04
C LEU A 71 11.94 -3.82 -1.74
N ALA A 72 10.99 -2.92 -1.49
CA ALA A 72 10.96 -2.13 -0.27
C ALA A 72 10.29 -2.91 0.87
N CYS A 73 10.81 -2.75 2.08
CA CYS A 73 10.27 -3.37 3.29
C CYS A 73 9.98 -2.30 4.34
N TYR A 74 8.71 -2.21 4.76
CA TYR A 74 8.25 -1.26 5.77
C TYR A 74 7.87 -1.99 7.05
N ASP A 75 8.30 -1.49 8.20
CA ASP A 75 7.79 -1.98 9.48
C ASP A 75 6.39 -1.39 9.72
N VAL A 76 5.40 -2.27 9.85
CA VAL A 76 3.99 -1.90 10.03
C VAL A 76 3.42 -2.48 11.32
N LYS A 77 4.28 -2.90 12.26
CA LYS A 77 3.84 -3.22 13.62
C LYS A 77 3.37 -1.94 14.29
N ALA A 78 2.22 -2.02 14.95
CA ALA A 78 1.84 -0.99 15.91
C ALA A 78 2.96 -0.90 16.97
N LYS A 79 3.45 0.32 17.22
CA LYS A 79 4.16 0.61 18.46
C LYS A 79 3.16 0.75 19.59
#